data_AF-A0A954MBV4-F1
#
_entry.id   AF-A0A954MBV4-F1
#
_cell.length_a   1.000
_cell.length_b   1.000
_cell.length_c   1.000
_cell.angle_alpha   90.00
_cell.angle_beta   90.00
_cell.angle_gamma   90.00
#
_symmetry.space_group_name_H-M   'P 1'
#
loop_
_entity.id
_entity.type
_entity.pdbx_description
1 polymer ?
#
loop_
_entity_poly.entity_id
_entity_poly.type
_entity_poly.pdbx_seq_one_letter_code
_entity_poly.pdbx_strand_id
1 'polypeptide(L)'
;MDAVVELFQSLLNVFWSLLDVVVALVNVILPWLPLLAWMAFWSLAVNWAKAFDVLRRGGFIGVLLLMFLAVLVWGAVAPPVEGTHSILGLTVSNYAGKFIYVTMLTCIALLCGSVQMSGTFGSLIDFSNEEQTEEVHHGHHDSHAH
;
A
#
# COMPACT_ATOMS: atom_id res chain seq x y z
N MET A 1 15.99 50.62 19.98
CA MET A 1 16.79 49.50 19.45
C MET A 1 16.25 48.17 19.98
N ASP A 2 15.74 48.15 21.21
CA ASP A 2 15.19 46.95 21.87
C ASP A 2 14.00 46.32 21.14
N ALA A 3 13.05 47.12 20.64
CA ALA A 3 11.90 46.61 19.88
C ALA A 3 12.29 45.86 18.58
N VAL A 4 13.40 46.25 17.94
CA VAL A 4 13.90 45.57 16.72
C VAL A 4 14.54 44.23 17.10
N VAL A 5 15.21 44.16 18.25
CA VAL A 5 15.81 42.93 18.79
C VAL A 5 14.72 41.95 19.23
N GLU A 6 13.65 42.42 19.88
CA GLU A 6 12.49 41.60 20.27
C GLU A 6 11.73 41.03 19.06
N LEU A 7 11.55 41.84 18.00
CA LEU A 7 10.98 41.37 16.74
C LEU A 7 11.85 40.30 16.07
N PHE A 8 13.17 40.50 16.07
CA PHE A 8 14.11 39.54 15.49
C PHE A 8 14.13 38.22 16.28
N GLN A 9 14.11 38.27 17.61
CA GLN A 9 13.98 37.08 18.47
C GLN A 9 12.65 36.36 18.24
N SER A 10 11.54 37.09 18.12
CA SER A 10 10.23 36.50 17.84
C SER A 10 10.21 35.80 16.47
N LEU A 11 10.81 36.42 15.45
CA LEU A 11 10.91 35.84 14.11
C LEU A 11 11.76 34.56 14.11
N LEU A 12 12.91 34.59 14.80
CA LEU A 12 13.75 33.40 14.99
C LEU A 12 13.01 32.30 15.74
N ASN A 13 12.25 32.64 16.77
CA ASN A 13 11.53 31.65 17.57
C ASN A 13 10.40 30.98 16.77
N VAL A 14 9.71 31.73 15.90
CA VAL A 14 8.73 31.19 14.95
C VAL A 14 9.42 30.26 13.95
N PHE A 15 10.60 30.64 13.43
CA PHE A 15 11.35 29.79 12.51
C PHE A 15 11.78 28.46 13.16
N TRP A 16 12.31 28.49 14.39
CA TRP A 16 12.64 27.28 15.16
C TRP A 16 11.41 26.43 15.45
N SER A 17 10.30 27.05 15.83
CA SER A 17 9.03 26.34 16.05
C SER A 17 8.54 25.65 14.78
N LEU A 18 8.67 26.29 13.62
CA LEU A 18 8.31 25.69 12.33
C LEU A 18 9.21 24.48 12.01
N LEU A 19 10.51 24.60 12.28
CA LEU A 19 11.48 23.52 12.07
C LEU A 19 11.17 22.33 12.99
N ASP A 20 10.86 22.58 14.26
CA ASP A 20 10.44 21.55 15.21
C ASP A 20 9.17 20.83 14.77
N VAL A 21 8.19 21.55 14.21
CA VAL A 21 6.98 20.93 13.65
C VAL A 21 7.33 20.02 12.47
N VAL A 22 8.23 20.45 11.59
CA VAL A 22 8.68 19.62 10.45
C VAL A 22 9.44 18.38 10.94
N VAL A 23 10.33 18.52 11.91
CA VAL A 23 11.08 17.39 12.50
C VAL A 23 10.14 16.43 13.21
N ALA A 24 9.17 16.95 13.96
CA ALA A 24 8.13 16.14 14.58
C ALA A 24 7.33 15.37 13.52
N LEU A 25 6.93 16.04 12.43
CA LEU A 25 6.20 15.40 11.33
C LEU A 25 7.03 14.29 10.67
N VAL A 26 8.32 14.53 10.42
CA VAL A 26 9.23 13.52 9.85
C VAL A 26 9.39 12.33 10.80
N ASN A 27 9.61 12.57 12.08
CA ASN A 27 9.70 11.51 13.09
C ASN A 27 8.40 10.70 13.21
N VAL A 28 7.26 11.35 13.00
CA VAL A 28 5.98 10.65 12.92
C VAL A 28 5.90 9.83 11.66
N ILE A 29 6.24 10.35 10.48
CA ILE A 29 6.06 9.65 9.19
C ILE A 29 7.05 8.49 9.00
N LEU A 30 8.31 8.65 9.43
CA LEU A 30 9.39 7.67 9.27
C LEU A 30 8.99 6.21 9.63
N PRO A 31 8.41 5.92 10.81
CA PRO A 31 8.02 4.55 11.17
C PRO A 31 6.86 4.00 10.30
N TRP A 32 6.04 4.87 9.70
CA TRP A 32 4.93 4.45 8.82
C TRP A 32 5.30 4.40 7.34
N LEU A 33 6.52 4.82 6.95
CA LEU A 33 6.97 4.76 5.56
C LEU A 33 6.79 3.39 4.92
N PRO A 34 7.10 2.24 5.58
CA PRO A 34 6.87 0.93 4.98
C PRO A 34 5.40 0.67 4.64
N LEU A 35 4.47 1.14 5.48
CA LEU A 35 3.03 0.98 5.27
C LEU A 35 2.52 1.93 4.19
N LEU A 36 2.99 3.18 4.18
CA LEU A 36 2.70 4.13 3.11
C LEU A 36 3.22 3.64 1.75
N ALA A 37 4.44 3.09 1.71
CA ALA A 37 5.03 2.50 0.52
C ALA A 37 4.25 1.26 0.05
N TRP A 38 3.76 0.43 0.98
CA TRP A 38 2.88 -0.70 0.67
C TRP A 38 1.59 -0.22 0.00
N MET A 39 0.91 0.77 0.59
CA MET A 39 -0.31 1.33 0.01
C MET A 39 -0.06 1.97 -1.36
N ALA A 40 1.01 2.75 -1.51
CA ALA A 40 1.38 3.39 -2.77
C ALA A 40 1.74 2.36 -3.85
N PHE A 41 2.44 1.29 -3.49
CA PHE A 41 2.76 0.20 -4.41
C PHE A 41 1.47 -0.46 -4.91
N TRP A 42 0.57 -0.85 -4.02
CA TRP A 42 -0.67 -1.51 -4.44
C TRP A 42 -1.62 -0.57 -5.16
N SER A 43 -1.65 0.73 -4.85
CA SER A 43 -2.53 1.67 -5.55
C SER A 43 -2.00 2.08 -6.93
N LEU A 44 -0.67 2.22 -7.10
CA LEU A 44 -0.06 2.76 -8.33
C LEU A 44 0.51 1.69 -9.26
N ALA A 45 1.07 0.60 -8.72
CA ALA A 45 1.78 -0.39 -9.54
C ALA A 45 0.87 -1.50 -10.07
N VAL A 46 -0.26 -1.75 -9.42
CA VAL A 46 -1.16 -2.84 -9.78
C VAL A 46 -2.39 -2.29 -10.48
N ASN A 47 -2.65 -2.80 -11.70
CA ASN A 47 -3.91 -2.59 -12.38
C ASN A 47 -4.98 -3.50 -11.76
N TRP A 48 -5.75 -2.96 -10.83
CA TRP A 48 -6.75 -3.74 -10.11
C TRP A 48 -7.92 -4.19 -10.98
N ALA A 49 -8.21 -3.55 -12.11
CA ALA A 49 -9.25 -4.01 -13.03
C ALA A 49 -8.93 -5.41 -13.58
N LYS A 50 -7.70 -5.60 -14.09
CA LYS A 50 -7.20 -6.90 -14.55
C LYS A 50 -7.03 -7.89 -13.39
N ALA A 51 -6.50 -7.42 -12.26
CA ALA A 51 -6.27 -8.28 -11.10
C ALA A 51 -7.58 -8.82 -10.51
N PHE A 52 -8.64 -8.02 -10.46
CA PHE A 52 -9.93 -8.42 -9.90
C PHE A 52 -10.60 -9.52 -10.74
N ASP A 53 -10.45 -9.47 -12.07
CA ASP A 53 -10.92 -10.53 -12.96
C ASP A 53 -10.20 -11.86 -12.73
N VAL A 54 -8.88 -11.81 -12.52
CA VAL A 54 -8.11 -13.01 -12.14
C VAL A 54 -8.56 -13.54 -10.78
N LEU A 55 -8.80 -12.66 -9.80
CA LEU A 55 -9.32 -13.06 -8.49
C LEU A 55 -10.70 -13.73 -8.62
N ARG A 56 -11.62 -13.18 -9.42
CA ARG A 56 -12.94 -13.74 -9.69
C ARG A 56 -12.89 -15.12 -10.35
N ARG A 57 -11.89 -15.38 -11.20
CA ARG A 57 -11.66 -16.69 -11.84
C ARG A 57 -11.07 -17.74 -10.90
N GLY A 58 -10.89 -17.43 -9.61
CA GLY A 58 -10.38 -18.34 -8.59
C GLY A 58 -8.98 -18.02 -8.08
N GLY A 59 -8.39 -16.89 -8.47
CA GLY A 59 -7.07 -16.44 -8.02
C GLY A 59 -6.93 -16.26 -6.51
N PHE A 60 -8.05 -16.23 -5.76
CA PHE A 60 -8.05 -16.17 -4.30
C PHE A 60 -7.25 -17.30 -3.64
N ILE A 61 -7.20 -18.50 -4.23
CA ILE A 61 -6.40 -19.59 -3.65
C ILE A 61 -4.91 -19.26 -3.65
N GLY A 62 -4.41 -18.59 -4.70
CA GLY A 62 -3.03 -18.13 -4.77
C GLY A 62 -2.72 -17.08 -3.71
N VAL A 63 -3.66 -16.16 -3.47
CA VAL A 63 -3.54 -15.15 -2.40
C VAL A 63 -3.47 -15.83 -1.03
N LEU A 64 -4.34 -16.78 -0.74
CA LEU A 64 -4.35 -17.51 0.53
C LEU A 64 -3.05 -18.32 0.75
N LEU A 65 -2.53 -18.97 -0.30
CA LEU A 65 -1.26 -19.69 -0.24
C LEU A 65 -0.09 -18.75 0.00
N LEU A 66 -0.06 -17.58 -0.65
CA LEU A 66 0.94 -16.56 -0.41
C LEU A 66 0.86 -15.98 1.00
N MET A 67 -0.35 -15.74 1.51
CA MET A 67 -0.55 -15.31 2.90
C MET A 67 0.01 -16.34 3.88
N PHE A 68 -0.29 -17.63 3.67
CA PHE A 68 0.21 -18.70 4.52
C PHE A 68 1.74 -18.79 4.49
N LEU A 69 2.34 -18.74 3.30
CA LEU A 69 3.79 -18.73 3.13
C LEU A 69 4.43 -17.52 3.82
N ALA A 70 3.85 -16.33 3.66
CA ALA A 70 4.34 -15.11 4.30
C ALA A 70 4.31 -15.21 5.84
N VAL A 71 3.26 -15.81 6.41
CA VAL A 71 3.16 -16.07 7.86
C VAL A 71 4.24 -17.03 8.33
N LEU A 72 4.51 -18.11 7.58
CA LEU A 72 5.56 -19.08 7.93
C LEU A 72 6.95 -18.45 7.85
N VAL A 73 7.26 -17.76 6.76
CA VAL A 73 8.55 -17.10 6.54
C VAL A 73 8.78 -16.03 7.62
N TRP A 74 7.79 -15.18 7.87
CA TRP A 74 7.93 -14.12 8.88
C TRP A 74 7.99 -14.70 10.29
N GLY A 75 7.20 -15.73 10.60
CA GLY A 75 7.24 -16.42 11.88
C GLY A 75 8.61 -17.05 12.18
N ALA A 76 9.33 -17.51 11.14
CA ALA A 76 10.66 -18.11 11.26
C ALA A 76 11.81 -17.09 11.29
N VAL A 77 11.72 -16.01 10.51
CA VAL A 77 12.80 -15.01 10.38
C VAL A 77 12.91 -14.09 11.59
N ALA A 78 11.77 -13.73 12.20
CA ALA A 78 11.74 -12.76 13.30
C ALA A 78 10.80 -13.22 14.43
N PRO A 79 11.18 -14.29 15.16
CA PRO A 79 10.45 -14.71 16.34
C PRO A 79 10.55 -13.63 17.44
N PRO A 80 9.43 -13.31 18.14
CA PRO A 80 9.46 -12.38 19.26
C PRO A 80 10.29 -12.97 20.41
N VAL A 81 11.00 -12.09 21.14
CA VAL A 81 11.95 -12.45 22.22
C VAL A 81 11.30 -13.26 23.35
N GLU A 82 10.00 -13.06 23.59
CA GLU A 82 9.20 -13.78 24.58
C GLU A 82 8.35 -14.92 23.97
N GLY A 83 8.48 -15.19 22.67
CA GLY A 83 7.71 -16.22 21.95
C GLY A 83 6.21 -15.92 21.78
N THR A 84 5.72 -14.80 22.31
CA THR A 84 4.32 -14.38 22.26
C THR A 84 4.19 -12.93 21.80
N HIS A 85 3.07 -12.62 21.15
CA HIS A 85 2.67 -11.26 20.79
C HIS A 85 1.46 -10.87 21.65
N SER A 86 1.56 -9.76 22.38
CA SER A 86 0.42 -9.19 23.11
C SER A 86 -0.39 -8.28 22.18
N ILE A 87 -1.52 -8.78 21.69
CA ILE A 87 -2.44 -8.01 20.83
C ILE A 87 -3.72 -7.78 21.63
N LEU A 88 -4.06 -6.50 21.87
CA LEU A 88 -5.26 -6.08 22.62
C LEU A 88 -5.39 -6.70 24.03
N GLY A 89 -4.27 -6.95 24.71
CA GLY A 89 -4.23 -7.53 26.06
C GLY A 89 -4.30 -9.07 26.09
N LEU A 90 -4.36 -9.75 24.95
CA LEU A 90 -4.30 -11.20 24.83
C LEU A 90 -2.90 -11.64 24.36
N THR A 91 -2.33 -12.64 25.04
CA THR A 91 -1.06 -13.27 24.64
C THR A 91 -1.32 -14.28 23.54
N VAL A 92 -1.04 -13.88 22.30
CA VAL A 92 -1.24 -14.70 21.12
C VAL A 92 0.08 -15.36 20.72
N SER A 93 0.03 -16.63 20.31
CA SER A 93 1.21 -17.36 19.81
C SER A 93 1.84 -16.64 18.60
N ASN A 94 3.17 -16.71 18.45
CA ASN A 94 3.94 -16.05 17.39
C ASN A 94 3.24 -16.12 16.01
N TYR A 95 2.95 -17.34 15.52
CA TYR A 95 2.34 -17.54 14.20
C TYR A 95 0.92 -16.95 14.09
N ALA A 96 0.13 -17.02 15.15
CA ALA A 96 -1.20 -16.43 15.16
C ALA A 96 -1.14 -14.90 15.13
N GLY A 97 -0.17 -14.28 15.81
CA GLY A 97 0.10 -12.84 15.69
C GLY A 97 0.52 -12.43 14.28
N LYS A 98 1.46 -13.16 13.66
CA LYS A 98 1.87 -12.92 12.26
C LYS A 98 0.73 -13.11 11.27
N PHE A 99 -0.15 -14.09 11.50
CA PHE A 99 -1.34 -14.30 10.68
C PHE A 99 -2.26 -13.07 10.67
N ILE A 100 -2.49 -12.46 11.84
CA ILE A 100 -3.29 -11.23 11.94
C ILE A 100 -2.62 -10.08 11.14
N TYR A 101 -1.32 -9.88 11.30
CA TYR A 101 -0.60 -8.83 10.57
C TYR A 101 -0.64 -9.02 9.05
N VAL A 102 -0.36 -10.23 8.56
CA VAL A 102 -0.39 -10.55 7.12
C VAL A 102 -1.80 -10.41 6.57
N THR A 103 -2.82 -10.80 7.34
CA THR A 103 -4.24 -10.59 6.97
C THR A 103 -4.55 -9.10 6.84
N MET A 104 -4.16 -8.28 7.80
CA MET A 104 -4.37 -6.83 7.75
C MET A 104 -3.66 -6.18 6.55
N LEU A 105 -2.41 -6.55 6.26
CA LEU A 105 -1.67 -6.06 5.09
C LEU A 105 -2.35 -6.45 3.78
N THR A 106 -2.93 -7.65 3.72
CA THR A 106 -3.69 -8.13 2.56
C THR A 106 -5.00 -7.36 2.40
N CYS A 107 -5.72 -7.12 3.50
CA CYS A 107 -6.92 -6.28 3.49
C CYS A 107 -6.62 -4.86 3.01
N ILE A 108 -5.51 -4.26 3.46
CA ILE A 108 -5.07 -2.94 3.00
C ILE A 108 -4.84 -2.95 1.48
N ALA A 109 -4.14 -3.97 0.95
CA ALA A 109 -3.94 -4.09 -0.49
C ALA A 109 -5.26 -4.18 -1.26
N LEU A 110 -6.21 -5.01 -0.81
CA LEU A 110 -7.54 -5.14 -1.43
C LEU A 110 -8.38 -3.86 -1.32
N LEU A 111 -8.26 -3.11 -0.21
CA LEU A 111 -8.89 -1.80 -0.04
C LEU A 111 -8.31 -0.78 -1.01
N CYS A 112 -6.98 -0.75 -1.21
CA CYS A 112 -6.35 0.09 -2.23
C CYS A 112 -6.92 -0.18 -3.62
N GLY A 113 -7.11 -1.45 -3.98
CA GLY A 113 -7.77 -1.82 -5.24
C GLY A 113 -9.23 -1.38 -5.32
N SER A 114 -9.98 -1.51 -4.24
CA SER A 114 -11.38 -1.07 -4.16
C SER A 114 -11.49 0.46 -4.37
N VAL A 115 -10.57 1.23 -3.80
CA VAL A 115 -10.51 2.70 -3.97
C VAL A 115 -10.13 3.07 -5.42
N GLN A 116 -9.21 2.34 -6.04
CA GLN A 116 -8.85 2.58 -7.44
C GLN A 116 -10.04 2.37 -8.38
N MET A 117 -10.77 1.27 -8.23
CA MET A 117 -11.95 0.97 -9.06
C MET A 117 -13.16 1.87 -8.76
N SER A 118 -13.22 2.51 -7.58
CA SER A 118 -14.28 3.49 -7.25
C SER A 118 -14.17 4.81 -8.03
N GLY A 119 -13.15 4.97 -8.89
CA GLY A 119 -12.99 6.13 -9.76
C GLY A 119 -12.30 7.34 -9.12
N THR A 120 -11.89 7.26 -7.85
CA THR A 120 -11.26 8.39 -7.12
C THR A 120 -9.84 8.73 -7.64
N PHE A 121 -9.18 7.79 -8.33
CA PHE A 121 -7.83 7.98 -8.92
C PHE A 121 -7.82 8.01 -10.46
N GLY A 122 -8.97 8.18 -11.12
CA GLY A 122 -9.09 8.09 -12.58
C GLY A 122 -8.25 9.12 -13.38
N SER A 123 -7.75 10.19 -12.76
CA SER A 123 -6.86 11.17 -13.41
C SER A 123 -5.36 10.93 -13.20
N LEU A 124 -4.96 10.12 -12.21
CA LEU A 124 -3.55 9.89 -11.86
C LEU A 124 -3.00 8.58 -12.42
N ILE A 125 -3.89 7.66 -12.79
CA ILE A 125 -3.54 6.29 -13.17
C ILE A 125 -4.44 5.91 -14.35
N ASP A 126 -4.04 6.29 -15.56
CA ASP A 126 -4.72 5.91 -16.79
C ASP A 126 -4.05 4.65 -17.38
N PHE A 127 -4.70 3.50 -17.16
CA PHE A 127 -4.30 2.22 -17.78
C PHE A 127 -5.08 1.93 -19.08
N SER A 128 -5.93 2.84 -19.56
CA SER A 128 -6.75 2.62 -20.76
C SER A 128 -5.92 2.47 -22.04
N ASN A 129 -4.64 2.83 -22.01
CA ASN A 129 -3.74 2.67 -23.15
C ASN A 129 -3.18 1.24 -23.32
N GLU A 130 -3.31 0.36 -22.31
CA GLU A 130 -2.86 -1.03 -22.43
C GLU A 130 -3.85 -1.91 -23.20
N GLU A 131 -5.14 -1.56 -23.23
CA GLU A 131 -6.17 -2.35 -23.94
C GLU A 131 -6.07 -2.22 -25.46
N GLN A 132 -5.53 -1.12 -26.00
CA GLN A 132 -5.43 -0.92 -27.45
C GLN A 132 -4.34 -1.75 -28.14
N THR A 133 -3.41 -2.35 -27.38
CA THR A 133 -2.28 -3.09 -27.98
C THR A 133 -2.60 -4.57 -28.24
N GLU A 134 -3.66 -5.14 -27.65
CA GLU A 134 -4.00 -6.57 -27.83
C GLU A 134 -4.97 -6.85 -29.01
N GLU A 135 -5.55 -5.84 -29.66
CA GLU A 135 -6.52 -6.02 -30.77
C GLU A 135 -5.96 -5.89 -32.20
N VAL A 136 -4.65 -6.03 -32.44
CA VAL A 136 -4.09 -5.95 -33.82
C VAL A 136 -3.33 -7.21 -34.22
N HIS A 137 -4.03 -8.35 -34.28
CA HIS A 137 -3.72 -9.42 -35.22
C HIS A 137 -4.84 -10.46 -35.16
N HIS A 138 -5.69 -10.57 -36.19
CA HIS A 138 -6.25 -11.83 -36.72
C HIS A 138 -7.31 -11.56 -37.82
N GLY A 139 -6.89 -11.77 -39.08
CA GLY A 139 -7.73 -12.39 -40.12
C GLY A 139 -8.78 -11.53 -40.84
N HIS A 140 -8.37 -10.72 -41.82
CA HIS A 140 -9.27 -10.35 -42.92
C HIS A 140 -9.29 -11.52 -43.91
N HIS A 141 -10.31 -12.38 -43.81
CA HIS A 141 -10.61 -13.37 -44.84
C HIS A 141 -11.61 -12.72 -45.81
N ASP A 142 -11.12 -12.30 -46.96
CA ASP A 142 -11.91 -11.81 -48.09
C ASP A 142 -12.94 -12.88 -48.49
N SER A 143 -14.22 -12.53 -48.41
CA SER A 143 -15.33 -13.31 -48.97
C SER A 143 -16.10 -12.47 -49.97
N HIS A 144 -15.76 -12.63 -51.24
CA HIS A 144 -16.58 -12.25 -52.40
C HIS A 144 -16.51 -13.42 -53.41
N ALA A 145 -17.47 -14.34 -53.40
CA ALA A 145 -18.79 -14.27 -54.07
C ALA A 145 -18.66 -14.36 -55.61
N HIS A 146 -19.00 -15.55 -56.13
CA HIS A 146 -19.33 -15.82 -57.53
C HIS A 146 -20.69 -15.25 -57.92
#